data_AF-K2MMT3-F1
#
_entry.id   AF-K2MMT3-F1
#
_cell.length_a   1.000
_cell.length_b   1.000
_cell.length_c   1.000
_cell.angle_alpha   90.00
_cell.angle_beta   90.00
_cell.angle_gamma   90.00
#
_symmetry.space_group_name_H-M   'P 1'
#
loop_
_entity.id
_entity.type
_entity.pdbx_description
1 polymer ?
#
loop_
_entity_poly.entity_id
_entity_poly.type
_entity_poly.pdbx_seq_one_letter_code
_entity_poly.pdbx_strand_id
1 'polypeptide(L)'
;MVHNAFLITSADVSMQLISSTRNDAPDALRETMEAKRVDFVGGMVTEAMLDVEGVAFIDPLPLEPRLNRFRRNVICLSPTLEQQFFVLAGYLGNTSGGSAHAVIRSGEAAAMADVLRRSLLTFGVSLASATLLAGGDALVDHLPVEGDVFVVGLSAGDAGAIARHVASHGGVRVFVVFSEFALLHAEFVAAFRGGAGADRVVF
;
A
#
# COMPACT_ATOMS: atom_id res chain seq x y z
N MET A 1 -7.30 -8.03 18.03
CA MET A 1 -6.35 -8.05 19.16
C MET A 1 -5.84 -6.61 19.29
N VAL A 2 -6.22 -5.89 20.36
CA VAL A 2 -5.77 -4.50 20.57
C VAL A 2 -4.49 -4.58 21.40
N HIS A 3 -3.37 -4.18 20.83
CA HIS A 3 -2.13 -3.95 21.57
C HIS A 3 -1.86 -2.45 21.57
N ASN A 4 -2.17 -1.80 22.70
CA ASN A 4 -1.73 -0.44 22.97
C ASN A 4 -0.67 -0.50 24.05
N ALA A 5 0.54 -0.03 23.77
CA ALA A 5 1.50 0.32 24.81
C ALA A 5 2.21 1.63 24.42
N PHE A 6 2.04 2.65 25.27
CA PHE A 6 2.78 3.91 25.23
C PHE A 6 3.45 4.08 26.59
N LEU A 7 4.77 4.35 26.59
CA LEU A 7 5.44 4.81 27.81
C LEU A 7 6.45 5.90 27.43
N ILE A 8 6.09 7.13 27.77
CA ILE A 8 6.88 8.34 27.58
C ILE A 8 7.01 8.97 28.97
N THR A 9 8.24 9.06 29.49
CA THR A 9 8.47 9.16 30.94
C THR A 9 8.92 10.53 31.44
N SER A 10 8.90 11.63 30.67
CA SER A 10 9.24 12.95 31.26
C SER A 10 8.84 14.21 30.46
N ALA A 11 7.84 14.16 29.60
CA ALA A 11 7.20 15.34 29.03
C ALA A 11 5.75 14.97 28.66
N ASP A 12 4.79 15.86 28.89
CA ASP A 12 3.37 15.62 28.61
C ASP A 12 3.16 15.38 27.10
N VAL A 13 3.15 14.11 26.68
CA VAL A 13 2.78 13.73 25.32
C VAL A 13 1.29 13.47 25.28
N SER A 14 0.58 14.33 24.56
CA SER A 14 -0.85 14.15 24.27
C SER A 14 -1.04 13.63 22.85
N MET A 15 -1.89 12.61 22.69
CA MET A 15 -2.34 12.16 21.38
C MET A 15 -3.80 12.55 21.17
N GLN A 16 -4.13 12.98 19.95
CA GLN A 16 -5.50 13.25 19.55
C GLN A 16 -5.73 12.69 18.14
N LEU A 17 -6.90 12.11 17.94
CA LEU A 17 -7.38 11.74 16.61
C LEU A 17 -7.85 12.99 15.85
N ILE A 18 -7.36 13.16 14.64
CA ILE A 18 -7.91 14.11 13.67
C ILE A 18 -8.85 13.32 12.77
N SER A 19 -10.15 13.59 12.87
CA SER A 19 -11.17 12.93 12.04
C SER A 19 -11.67 13.90 10.99
N SER A 20 -11.57 13.52 9.73
CA SER A 20 -12.00 14.33 8.58
C SER A 20 -12.42 13.43 7.43
N THR A 21 -13.05 14.01 6.41
CA THR A 21 -13.12 13.36 5.10
C THR A 21 -11.75 13.43 4.40
N ARG A 22 -11.57 12.68 3.31
CA ARG A 22 -10.35 12.72 2.49
C ARG A 22 -10.05 14.15 2.00
N ASN A 23 -11.07 14.89 1.56
CA ASN A 23 -10.88 16.21 0.96
C ASN A 23 -10.57 17.28 2.02
N ASP A 24 -11.12 17.15 3.22
CA ASP A 24 -10.98 18.14 4.30
C ASP A 24 -9.78 17.84 5.21
N ALA A 25 -9.07 16.73 5.01
CA ALA A 25 -7.96 16.29 5.84
C ALA A 25 -6.81 17.32 6.02
N PRO A 26 -6.33 18.00 4.96
CA PRO A 26 -5.29 19.03 5.15
C PRO A 26 -5.80 20.22 5.95
N ASP A 27 -7.06 20.61 5.81
CA ASP A 27 -7.64 21.75 6.53
C ASP A 27 -7.90 21.41 7.99
N ALA A 28 -8.43 20.21 8.28
CA ALA A 28 -8.59 19.71 9.65
C ALA A 28 -7.24 19.63 10.40
N LEU A 29 -6.16 19.28 9.70
CA LEU A 29 -4.81 19.31 10.26
C LEU A 29 -4.37 20.75 10.58
N ARG A 30 -4.57 21.70 9.68
CA ARG A 30 -4.23 23.12 9.90
C ARG A 30 -5.02 23.71 11.07
N GLU A 31 -6.34 23.50 11.14
CA GLU A 31 -7.18 23.94 12.25
C GLU A 31 -6.69 23.37 13.59
N THR A 32 -6.26 22.11 13.59
CA THR A 32 -5.67 21.47 14.77
C THR A 32 -4.36 22.15 15.17
N MET A 33 -3.51 22.51 14.20
CA MET A 33 -2.24 23.21 14.42
C MET A 33 -2.41 24.67 14.88
N GLU A 34 -3.50 25.33 14.49
CA GLU A 34 -3.86 26.68 14.97
C GLU A 34 -4.31 26.65 16.43
N ALA A 35 -5.08 25.63 16.81
CA ALA A 35 -5.59 25.48 18.17
C ALA A 35 -4.52 25.02 19.18
N LYS A 36 -3.52 24.26 18.73
CA LYS A 36 -2.49 23.67 19.59
C LYS A 36 -1.23 23.28 18.81
N ARG A 37 -0.12 23.15 19.53
CA ARG A 37 1.12 22.65 18.94
C ARG A 37 0.98 21.18 18.54
N VAL A 38 1.28 20.87 17.27
CA VAL A 38 1.36 19.50 16.75
C VAL A 38 2.79 19.25 16.29
N ASP A 39 3.53 18.43 17.02
CA ASP A 39 4.92 18.12 16.65
C ASP A 39 5.00 17.05 15.56
N PHE A 40 4.09 16.07 15.58
CA PHE A 40 4.04 15.03 14.56
C PHE A 40 2.63 14.48 14.27
N VAL A 41 2.47 13.91 13.08
CA VAL A 41 1.30 13.16 12.61
C VAL A 41 1.76 11.78 12.17
N GLY A 42 0.99 10.74 12.51
CA GLY A 42 1.22 9.38 12.03
C GLY A 42 -0.08 8.71 11.60
N GLY A 43 0.03 7.60 10.89
CA GLY A 43 -1.11 6.84 10.38
C GLY A 43 -1.60 7.32 9.01
N MET A 44 -2.91 7.22 8.78
CA MET A 44 -3.51 7.47 7.47
C MET A 44 -3.42 8.95 7.08
N VAL A 45 -2.92 9.22 5.87
CA VAL A 45 -2.78 10.58 5.35
C VAL A 45 -3.18 10.68 3.88
N THR A 46 -3.48 11.89 3.43
CA THR A 46 -3.62 12.25 2.02
C THR A 46 -2.35 12.90 1.48
N GLU A 47 -2.19 12.99 0.15
CA GLU A 47 -1.06 13.73 -0.45
C GLU A 47 -0.99 15.16 0.08
N ALA A 48 -2.15 15.83 0.08
CA ALA A 48 -2.26 17.24 0.44
C ALA A 48 -1.89 17.49 1.91
N MET A 49 -2.07 16.51 2.80
CA MET A 49 -1.59 16.62 4.18
C MET A 49 -0.07 16.66 4.24
N LEU A 50 0.63 15.87 3.43
CA LEU A 50 2.09 15.81 3.44
C LEU A 50 2.77 17.13 3.01
N ASP A 51 2.02 18.04 2.37
CA ASP A 51 2.46 19.39 2.02
C ASP A 51 2.27 20.40 3.16
N VAL A 52 1.62 20.03 4.27
CA VAL A 52 1.46 20.90 5.44
C VAL A 52 2.80 21.04 6.16
N GLU A 53 3.26 22.29 6.27
CA GLU A 53 4.52 22.63 6.92
C GLU A 53 4.37 22.79 8.44
N GLY A 54 5.49 22.77 9.17
CA GLY A 54 5.49 23.00 10.62
C GLY A 54 5.16 21.77 11.46
N VAL A 55 5.01 20.60 10.83
CA VAL A 55 4.74 19.31 11.47
C VAL A 55 5.55 18.20 10.81
N ALA A 56 5.98 17.20 11.57
CA ALA A 56 6.63 16.00 11.03
C ALA A 56 5.61 14.88 10.78
N PHE A 57 5.69 14.20 9.65
CA PHE A 57 4.94 12.99 9.35
C PHE A 57 5.81 11.77 9.63
N ILE A 58 5.43 11.00 10.64
CA ILE A 58 6.14 9.80 11.05
C ILE A 58 5.36 8.59 10.58
N ASP A 59 6.02 7.82 9.72
CA ASP A 59 5.49 6.65 9.05
C ASP A 59 4.08 6.85 8.45
N PRO A 60 3.91 7.83 7.54
CA PRO A 60 2.62 8.07 6.93
C PRO A 60 2.17 6.87 6.10
N LEU A 61 0.90 6.51 6.23
CA LEU A 61 0.24 5.49 5.43
C LEU A 61 -0.69 6.19 4.42
N PRO A 62 -0.23 6.43 3.18
CA PRO A 62 -1.03 7.17 2.20
C PRO A 62 -2.25 6.36 1.78
N LEU A 63 -3.41 7.03 1.67
CA LEU A 63 -4.67 6.41 1.23
C LEU A 63 -4.68 5.98 -0.25
N GLU A 64 -3.64 6.31 -1.00
CA GLU A 64 -3.45 5.96 -2.41
C GLU A 64 -1.99 5.55 -2.60
N PRO A 65 -1.69 4.50 -3.39
CA PRO A 65 -0.32 4.12 -3.65
C PRO A 65 0.39 5.23 -4.42
N ARG A 66 1.64 5.51 -4.03
CA ARG A 66 2.51 6.49 -4.69
C ARG A 66 3.97 6.09 -4.61
N LEU A 67 4.73 6.58 -5.57
CA LEU A 67 6.18 6.56 -5.50
C LEU A 67 6.66 7.57 -4.46
N ASN A 68 7.72 7.20 -3.73
CA ASN A 68 8.31 8.04 -2.71
C ASN A 68 8.91 9.30 -3.35
N ARG A 69 8.63 10.44 -2.72
CA ARG A 69 9.21 11.73 -3.07
C ARG A 69 9.90 12.27 -1.84
N PHE A 70 11.10 12.83 -2.03
CA PHE A 70 11.79 13.46 -0.92
C PHE A 70 10.93 14.62 -0.37
N ARG A 71 10.58 14.50 0.91
CA ARG A 71 9.85 15.50 1.67
C ARG A 71 10.59 15.67 3.00
N ARG A 72 11.06 16.89 3.27
CA ARG A 72 11.90 17.20 4.44
C ARG A 72 11.24 16.88 5.79
N ASN A 73 9.92 16.87 5.80
CA ASN A 73 9.06 16.67 6.96
C ASN A 73 8.50 15.24 7.04
N VAL A 74 8.92 14.32 6.17
CA VAL A 74 8.42 12.94 6.17
C VAL A 74 9.53 11.97 6.57
N ILE A 75 9.24 11.10 7.53
CA ILE A 75 10.11 10.03 7.97
C ILE A 75 9.37 8.71 7.76
N CYS A 76 9.76 7.94 6.74
CA CYS A 76 9.19 6.60 6.49
C CYS A 76 9.90 5.57 7.39
N LEU A 77 9.13 4.83 8.19
CA LEU A 77 9.65 3.71 8.99
C LEU A 77 9.29 2.37 8.32
N SER A 78 8.13 2.33 7.67
CA SER A 78 7.68 1.27 6.80
C SER A 78 8.34 1.40 5.42
N PRO A 79 8.53 0.28 4.70
CA PRO A 79 9.13 0.30 3.37
C PRO A 79 8.33 1.12 2.36
N THR A 80 9.01 1.90 1.52
CA THR A 80 8.37 2.58 0.39
C THR A 80 7.90 1.57 -0.67
N LEU A 81 7.01 2.00 -1.58
CA LEU A 81 6.53 1.13 -2.67
C LEU A 81 7.68 0.54 -3.49
N GLU A 82 8.70 1.35 -3.78
CA GLU A 82 9.88 0.94 -4.54
C GLU A 82 10.71 -0.09 -3.78
N GLN A 83 10.88 0.09 -2.48
CA GLN A 83 11.58 -0.88 -1.63
C GLN A 83 10.84 -2.21 -1.58
N GLN A 84 9.51 -2.17 -1.50
CA GLN A 84 8.68 -3.38 -1.54
C GLN A 84 8.78 -4.09 -2.89
N PHE A 85 8.67 -3.36 -4.00
CA PHE A 85 8.88 -3.95 -5.34
C PHE A 85 10.26 -4.60 -5.46
N PHE A 86 11.30 -3.97 -4.94
CA PHE A 86 12.66 -4.51 -4.98
C PHE A 86 12.77 -5.83 -4.20
N VAL A 87 12.24 -5.89 -2.97
CA VAL A 87 12.26 -7.10 -2.15
C VAL A 87 11.42 -8.23 -2.75
N LEU A 88 10.20 -7.93 -3.20
CA LEU A 88 9.30 -8.91 -3.81
C LEU A 88 9.85 -9.43 -5.15
N ALA A 89 10.49 -8.57 -5.95
CA ALA A 89 11.19 -8.99 -7.15
C ALA A 89 12.35 -9.97 -6.83
N GLY A 90 13.12 -9.70 -5.77
CA GLY A 90 14.17 -10.59 -5.31
C GLY A 90 13.65 -11.93 -4.80
N TYR A 91 12.53 -11.92 -4.06
CA TYR A 91 11.84 -13.14 -3.69
C TYR A 91 11.39 -13.94 -4.91
N LEU A 92 10.82 -13.27 -5.92
CA LEU A 92 10.32 -13.91 -7.12
C LEU A 92 11.45 -14.53 -7.94
N GLY A 93 12.57 -13.83 -8.14
CA GLY A 93 13.73 -14.37 -8.86
C GLY A 93 14.39 -15.58 -8.18
N ASN A 94 14.22 -15.73 -6.86
CA ASN A 94 14.73 -16.88 -6.11
C ASN A 94 13.73 -18.06 -6.06
N THR A 95 12.44 -17.81 -6.25
CA THR A 95 11.39 -18.83 -6.11
C THR A 95 10.73 -19.23 -7.42
N SER A 96 10.94 -18.45 -8.48
CA SER A 96 10.39 -18.66 -9.81
C SER A 96 11.44 -18.29 -10.87
N GLY A 97 11.41 -18.93 -12.03
CA GLY A 97 12.34 -18.69 -13.13
C GLY A 97 11.73 -17.98 -14.34
N GLY A 98 10.68 -17.18 -14.14
CA GLY A 98 9.79 -16.75 -15.23
C GLY A 98 9.58 -15.25 -15.38
N SER A 99 8.33 -14.90 -15.65
CA SER A 99 7.84 -13.54 -15.84
C SER A 99 6.69 -13.25 -14.89
N ALA A 100 6.53 -11.98 -14.51
CA ALA A 100 5.39 -11.51 -13.73
C ALA A 100 4.45 -10.64 -14.56
N HIS A 101 3.19 -10.57 -14.13
CA HIS A 101 2.21 -9.61 -14.59
C HIS A 101 2.07 -8.47 -13.56
N ALA A 102 1.50 -7.34 -13.98
CA ALA A 102 1.09 -6.29 -13.06
C ALA A 102 -0.28 -5.74 -13.42
N VAL A 103 -1.07 -5.38 -12.39
CA VAL A 103 -2.31 -4.62 -12.50
C VAL A 103 -2.21 -3.46 -11.52
N ILE A 104 -2.14 -2.24 -12.05
CA ILE A 104 -1.84 -1.04 -11.27
C ILE A 104 -2.94 0.00 -11.50
N ARG A 105 -3.68 0.31 -10.43
CA ARG A 105 -4.71 1.35 -10.41
C ARG A 105 -4.19 2.59 -9.67
N SER A 106 -3.63 3.54 -10.40
CA SER A 106 -3.06 4.76 -9.83
C SER A 106 -2.90 5.86 -10.87
N GLY A 107 -2.94 7.13 -10.43
CA GLY A 107 -2.52 8.26 -11.27
C GLY A 107 -1.04 8.20 -11.67
N GLU A 108 -0.21 7.42 -10.97
CA GLU A 108 1.21 7.21 -11.27
C GLU A 108 1.50 5.83 -11.88
N ALA A 109 0.48 5.13 -12.38
CA ALA A 109 0.58 3.72 -12.74
C ALA A 109 1.73 3.40 -13.71
N ALA A 110 1.96 4.24 -14.72
CA ALA A 110 3.05 4.05 -15.67
C ALA A 110 4.43 4.13 -15.03
N ALA A 111 4.63 5.07 -14.09
CA ALA A 111 5.90 5.23 -13.38
C ALA A 111 6.14 4.06 -12.40
N MET A 112 5.09 3.60 -11.72
CA MET A 112 5.15 2.42 -10.86
C MET A 112 5.50 1.15 -11.66
N ALA A 113 4.88 0.95 -12.83
CA ALA A 113 5.19 -0.17 -13.71
C ALA A 113 6.66 -0.15 -14.16
N ASP A 114 7.23 1.04 -14.41
CA ASP A 114 8.64 1.18 -14.77
C ASP A 114 9.59 0.82 -13.61
N VAL A 115 9.27 1.27 -12.39
CA VAL A 115 10.03 0.89 -11.18
C VAL A 115 9.94 -0.62 -10.94
N LEU A 116 8.74 -1.21 -11.04
CA LEU A 116 8.56 -2.65 -10.90
C LEU A 116 9.36 -3.42 -11.96
N ARG A 117 9.30 -2.99 -13.23
CA ARG A 117 10.08 -3.59 -14.32
C ARG A 117 11.57 -3.58 -14.00
N ARG A 118 12.13 -2.44 -13.59
CA ARG A 118 13.57 -2.34 -13.23
C ARG A 118 13.94 -3.23 -12.04
N SER A 119 13.05 -3.31 -11.05
CA SER A 119 13.23 -4.17 -9.88
C SER A 119 13.27 -5.64 -10.29
N LEU A 120 12.32 -6.10 -11.10
CA LEU A 120 12.27 -7.46 -11.64
C LEU A 120 13.52 -7.80 -12.47
N LEU A 121 13.94 -6.89 -13.38
CA LEU A 121 15.11 -7.09 -14.23
C LEU A 121 16.40 -7.25 -13.43
N THR A 122 16.51 -6.61 -12.27
CA THR A 122 17.67 -6.76 -11.38
C THR A 122 17.86 -8.21 -10.91
N PHE A 123 16.76 -8.96 -10.80
CA PHE A 123 16.74 -10.35 -10.33
C PHE A 123 16.46 -11.36 -11.45
N GLY A 124 16.65 -10.97 -12.71
CA GLY A 124 16.47 -11.87 -13.86
C GLY A 124 15.02 -12.21 -14.20
N VAL A 125 14.04 -11.52 -13.60
CA VAL A 125 12.61 -11.69 -13.88
C VAL A 125 12.17 -10.65 -14.90
N SER A 126 11.29 -11.04 -15.83
CA SER A 126 10.70 -10.11 -16.80
C SER A 126 9.29 -9.68 -16.38
N LEU A 127 8.92 -8.44 -16.69
CA LEU A 127 7.53 -7.99 -16.59
C LEU A 127 6.84 -8.29 -17.93
N ALA A 128 6.05 -9.36 -17.99
CA ALA A 128 5.38 -9.83 -19.20
C ALA A 128 4.27 -8.87 -19.66
N SER A 129 3.46 -8.39 -18.72
CA SER A 129 2.44 -7.38 -18.99
C SER A 129 2.23 -6.45 -17.80
N ALA A 130 1.73 -5.25 -18.09
CA ALA A 130 1.27 -4.31 -17.08
C ALA A 130 -0.05 -3.68 -17.55
N THR A 131 -1.13 -3.97 -16.82
CA THR A 131 -2.43 -3.35 -17.02
C THR A 131 -2.51 -2.11 -16.14
N LEU A 132 -2.71 -0.93 -16.75
CA LEU A 132 -2.78 0.35 -16.05
C LEU A 132 -4.23 0.81 -16.04
N LEU A 133 -4.77 1.02 -14.84
CA LEU A 133 -6.19 1.28 -14.60
C LEU A 133 -6.43 2.68 -14.02
N ALA A 134 -7.56 3.26 -14.37
CA ALA A 134 -8.07 4.46 -13.72
C ALA A 134 -8.79 4.12 -12.41
N GLY A 135 -8.98 5.10 -11.52
CA GLY A 135 -9.51 4.89 -10.16
C GLY A 135 -10.92 4.27 -10.05
N GLY A 136 -11.66 4.15 -11.16
CA GLY A 136 -12.99 3.53 -11.21
C GLY A 136 -13.03 2.12 -11.80
N ASP A 137 -11.92 1.63 -12.37
CA ASP A 137 -11.92 0.34 -13.06
C ASP A 137 -11.84 -0.82 -12.07
N ALA A 138 -12.51 -1.93 -12.40
CA ALA A 138 -12.51 -3.15 -11.60
C ALA A 138 -11.16 -3.88 -11.73
N LEU A 139 -10.40 -3.95 -10.64
CA LEU A 139 -9.05 -4.49 -10.66
C LEU A 139 -9.02 -5.99 -10.98
N VAL A 140 -9.96 -6.74 -10.40
CA VAL A 140 -9.98 -8.22 -10.44
C VAL A 140 -10.26 -8.78 -11.84
N ASP A 141 -10.98 -8.04 -12.68
CA ASP A 141 -11.30 -8.46 -14.05
C ASP A 141 -10.06 -8.55 -14.95
N HIS A 142 -8.93 -7.99 -14.51
CA HIS A 142 -7.67 -7.98 -15.23
C HIS A 142 -6.62 -8.93 -14.65
N LEU A 143 -6.96 -9.69 -13.60
CA LEU A 143 -6.03 -10.67 -13.03
C LEU A 143 -5.87 -11.88 -13.96
N PRO A 144 -4.65 -12.37 -14.16
CA PRO A 144 -4.45 -13.62 -14.89
C PRO A 144 -5.01 -14.81 -14.11
N VAL A 145 -5.30 -15.90 -14.80
CA VAL A 145 -5.78 -17.16 -14.20
C VAL A 145 -4.63 -18.07 -13.72
N GLU A 146 -3.39 -17.74 -14.08
CA GLU A 146 -2.18 -18.45 -13.68
C GLU A 146 -0.97 -17.51 -13.62
N GLY A 147 0.09 -17.94 -12.93
CA GLY A 147 1.34 -17.19 -12.79
C GLY A 147 1.32 -16.16 -11.66
N ASP A 148 2.35 -15.31 -11.65
CA ASP A 148 2.58 -14.31 -10.62
C ASP A 148 2.09 -12.93 -11.08
N VAL A 149 1.29 -12.24 -10.26
CA VAL A 149 0.77 -10.89 -10.57
C VAL A 149 0.97 -9.92 -9.41
N PHE A 150 1.56 -8.76 -9.70
CA PHE A 150 1.62 -7.63 -8.78
C PHE A 150 0.36 -6.79 -8.89
N VAL A 151 -0.22 -6.47 -7.75
CA VAL A 151 -1.45 -5.70 -7.64
C VAL A 151 -1.19 -4.47 -6.78
N VAL A 152 -1.56 -3.30 -7.33
CA VAL A 152 -1.36 -2.00 -6.70
C VAL A 152 -2.60 -1.15 -6.90
N GLY A 153 -3.04 -0.42 -5.89
CA GLY A 153 -4.20 0.47 -5.94
C GLY A 153 -5.48 -0.19 -5.49
N LEU A 154 -5.43 -0.99 -4.43
CA LEU A 154 -6.58 -1.68 -3.86
C LEU A 154 -7.58 -0.69 -3.24
N SER A 155 -8.85 -1.01 -3.35
CA SER A 155 -9.96 -0.31 -2.71
C SER A 155 -10.85 -1.29 -1.94
N ALA A 156 -11.80 -0.73 -1.18
CA ALA A 156 -12.75 -1.54 -0.43
C ALA A 156 -13.49 -2.53 -1.35
N GLY A 157 -13.54 -3.79 -0.92
CA GLY A 157 -14.13 -4.89 -1.68
C GLY A 157 -13.14 -5.68 -2.54
N ASP A 158 -11.98 -5.11 -2.91
CA ASP A 158 -10.99 -5.82 -3.75
C ASP A 158 -10.41 -7.04 -3.02
N ALA A 159 -10.19 -6.97 -1.70
CA ALA A 159 -9.71 -8.11 -0.92
C ALA A 159 -10.63 -9.33 -1.06
N GLY A 160 -11.95 -9.12 -1.01
CA GLY A 160 -12.95 -10.17 -1.21
C GLY A 160 -13.00 -10.68 -2.65
N ALA A 161 -12.76 -9.80 -3.63
CA ALA A 161 -12.70 -10.18 -5.04
C ALA A 161 -11.43 -10.99 -5.36
N ILE A 162 -10.28 -10.60 -4.83
CA ILE A 162 -9.01 -11.34 -4.92
C ILE A 162 -9.16 -12.71 -4.27
N ALA A 163 -9.75 -12.81 -3.07
CA ALA A 163 -9.99 -14.10 -2.41
C ALA A 163 -10.80 -15.08 -3.28
N ARG A 164 -11.88 -14.60 -3.91
CA ARG A 164 -12.67 -15.41 -4.85
C ARG A 164 -11.87 -15.82 -6.08
N HIS A 165 -11.06 -14.90 -6.61
CA HIS A 165 -10.22 -15.15 -7.78
C HIS A 165 -9.18 -16.25 -7.51
N VAL A 166 -8.40 -16.12 -6.43
CA VAL A 166 -7.36 -17.10 -6.08
C VAL A 166 -7.93 -18.45 -5.64
N ALA A 167 -9.15 -18.48 -5.10
CA ALA A 167 -9.85 -19.73 -4.80
C ALA A 167 -10.30 -20.46 -6.07
N SER A 168 -10.71 -19.71 -7.09
CA SER A 168 -11.19 -20.25 -8.37
C SER A 168 -10.04 -20.67 -9.30
N HIS A 169 -8.85 -20.08 -9.11
CA HIS A 169 -7.70 -20.28 -9.97
C HIS A 169 -6.48 -20.76 -9.18
N GLY A 170 -6.26 -22.08 -9.16
CA GLY A 170 -5.19 -22.71 -8.36
C GLY A 170 -3.75 -22.33 -8.77
N GLY A 171 -3.57 -21.82 -9.99
CA GLY A 171 -2.26 -21.50 -10.56
C GLY A 171 -1.82 -20.05 -10.39
N VAL A 172 -2.64 -19.16 -9.81
CA VAL A 172 -2.30 -17.74 -9.66
C VAL A 172 -1.75 -17.42 -8.27
N ARG A 173 -0.70 -16.60 -8.23
CA ARG A 173 -0.14 -15.97 -7.02
C ARG A 173 -0.24 -14.45 -7.15
N VAL A 174 -0.77 -13.82 -6.12
CA VAL A 174 -1.05 -12.38 -6.08
C VAL A 174 -0.13 -11.70 -5.08
N PHE A 175 0.67 -10.75 -5.56
CA PHE A 175 1.53 -9.90 -4.75
C PHE A 175 0.83 -8.57 -4.49
N VAL A 176 0.58 -8.23 -3.24
CA VAL A 176 -0.03 -6.98 -2.82
C VAL A 176 0.97 -6.14 -2.05
N VAL A 177 0.85 -4.82 -2.14
CA VAL A 177 1.71 -3.91 -1.40
C VAL A 177 1.33 -3.92 0.08
N PHE A 178 2.30 -3.98 0.99
CA PHE A 178 2.10 -4.02 2.44
C PHE A 178 1.21 -2.87 2.95
N SER A 179 1.41 -1.65 2.45
CA SER A 179 0.61 -0.49 2.89
C SER A 179 -0.87 -0.68 2.61
N GLU A 180 -1.21 -1.26 1.46
CA GLU A 180 -2.59 -1.52 1.06
C GLU A 180 -3.17 -2.72 1.81
N PHE A 181 -2.36 -3.76 2.03
CA PHE A 181 -2.71 -4.86 2.91
C PHE A 181 -2.99 -4.38 4.33
N ALA A 182 -2.18 -3.46 4.87
CA ALA A 182 -2.34 -2.90 6.21
C ALA A 182 -3.63 -2.08 6.31
N LEU A 183 -3.93 -1.23 5.32
CA LEU A 183 -5.17 -0.45 5.24
C LEU A 183 -6.41 -1.36 5.18
N LEU A 184 -6.33 -2.46 4.41
CA LEU A 184 -7.45 -3.37 4.17
C LEU A 184 -7.36 -4.66 5.01
N HIS A 185 -6.55 -4.68 6.06
CA HIS A 185 -6.23 -5.91 6.79
C HIS A 185 -7.48 -6.62 7.32
N ALA A 186 -8.45 -5.86 7.83
CA ALA A 186 -9.72 -6.42 8.29
C ALA A 186 -10.52 -7.10 7.17
N GLU A 187 -10.51 -6.53 5.97
CA GLU A 187 -11.17 -7.12 4.79
C GLU A 187 -10.43 -8.36 4.30
N PHE A 188 -9.10 -8.33 4.23
CA PHE A 188 -8.30 -9.52 3.90
C PHE A 188 -8.55 -10.66 4.90
N VAL A 189 -8.50 -10.38 6.19
CA VAL A 189 -8.77 -11.39 7.24
C VAL A 189 -10.20 -11.96 7.12
N ALA A 190 -11.18 -11.12 6.83
CA ALA A 190 -12.56 -11.58 6.64
C ALA A 190 -12.70 -12.43 5.36
N ALA A 191 -12.12 -11.99 4.25
CA ALA A 191 -12.22 -12.62 2.94
C ALA A 191 -11.55 -14.01 2.90
N PHE A 192 -10.42 -14.17 3.58
CA PHE A 192 -9.66 -15.42 3.61
C PHE A 192 -10.00 -16.34 4.80
N ARG A 193 -10.93 -15.94 5.67
CA ARG A 193 -11.35 -16.77 6.81
C ARG A 193 -12.02 -18.06 6.32
N GLY A 194 -11.33 -19.19 6.49
CA GLY A 194 -11.83 -20.50 6.05
C GLY A 194 -11.82 -20.69 4.53
N GLY A 195 -11.17 -19.78 3.79
CA GLY A 195 -11.00 -19.85 2.34
C GLY A 195 -9.71 -20.59 1.94
N ALA A 196 -9.62 -20.99 0.67
CA ALA A 196 -8.41 -21.55 0.07
C ALA A 196 -7.55 -20.47 -0.61
N GLY A 197 -6.25 -20.72 -0.76
CA GLY A 197 -5.35 -19.86 -1.55
C GLY A 197 -4.78 -18.65 -0.80
N ALA A 198 -4.94 -18.56 0.52
CA ALA A 198 -4.31 -17.52 1.34
C ALA A 198 -2.77 -17.57 1.26
N ASP A 199 -2.21 -18.77 1.12
CA ASP A 199 -0.78 -19.03 0.90
C ASP A 199 -0.26 -18.48 -0.44
N ARG A 200 -1.16 -18.13 -1.36
CA ARG A 200 -0.86 -17.55 -2.67
C ARG A 200 -1.05 -16.04 -2.74
N VAL A 201 -1.42 -15.39 -1.63
CA VAL A 201 -1.42 -13.93 -1.50
C VAL A 201 -0.24 -13.50 -0.64
N VAL A 202 0.70 -12.77 -1.26
CA VAL A 202 2.00 -12.41 -0.67
C VAL A 202 2.10 -10.89 -0.56
N PHE A 203 2.72 -10.39 0.51
CA PHE A 203 2.95 -8.96 0.73
C PHE A 203 4.31 -8.70 1.39
#